data_AF-A0A6I5QV61-F1
#
_entry.id   AF-A0A6I5QV61-F1
#
_cell.length_a   1.000
_cell.length_b   1.000
_cell.length_c   1.000
_cell.angle_alpha   90.00
_cell.angle_beta   90.00
_cell.angle_gamma   90.00
#
_symmetry.space_group_name_H-M   'P 1'
#
loop_
_entity.id
_entity.type
_entity.pdbx_description
1 polymer ?
#
loop_
_entity_poly.entity_id
_entity_poly.type
_entity_poly.pdbx_seq_one_letter_code
_entity_poly.pdbx_strand_id
1 'polypeptide(L)'
;MAFEDACRTLAKTLRYHSNLFAEAISGIEAMPARLWYGQVLLNRLLLLYDLQVAGFLGQGDRWYLHNHLGHCQQQQPNRFYRHYLQPLCHQGVGLPEIERPLPVQTTFGQVPYLGSRLFQPHSLEQQYPEIDLPDEPFELLLGWLAEQPWHRTFEVATEPNAITRITLAGAWEYWHTGRTGKAIVSAPETLQDICDHTLDAYVLRALHQHQGHPGPPVASVDALIAELDAPTCYLLLETILPRMTILDPACGSGRFLLMALARMGQLYQACWTQAQQSPDLKGQSWGRSPQAAKPTTAWALAARILTQNLYGVDLRPEAVEVTQLQLWLALLSTTSSLDDLAPLPDLDFNLTTGNALVGFIRVDEQSFDQIAPKRQCQAAETVLQGNLLQPLTAASYRDTLAEKQIRIEHYRAQTKAMAEAGGIPEYVQTEFLRDRIDEVNQAAQQKLNRLLLETCSQTLGIQVREPQPTGRTHKRLLIPADIAALHPFHWGFFFNRILEQQGGFDIIVTHPPTGTLRASADEFYSQYAHRFQPYQIDRAAFRRSRRLTLQQIPALAKLWATYAGRFSYLRAYFRRSEAYQLPSTPAATRSIPLKTLFAQRCAALLSPEGMPPYLYLP
;
A
#
# COMPACT_ATOMS: atom_id res chain seq x y z
N MET A 1 -12.41 -20.86 -14.28
CA MET A 1 -11.63 -22.01 -13.76
C MET A 1 -10.15 -21.88 -14.11
N ALA A 2 -9.76 -21.74 -15.38
CA ALA A 2 -8.34 -21.59 -15.78
C ALA A 2 -7.60 -20.43 -15.09
N PHE A 3 -8.16 -19.21 -15.07
CA PHE A 3 -7.54 -18.06 -14.38
C PHE A 3 -7.37 -18.28 -12.87
N GLU A 4 -8.40 -18.84 -12.22
CA GLU A 4 -8.38 -19.14 -10.79
C GLU A 4 -7.29 -20.16 -10.44
N ASP A 5 -7.20 -21.22 -11.23
CA ASP A 5 -6.20 -22.28 -11.07
C ASP A 5 -4.78 -21.77 -11.32
N ALA A 6 -4.59 -20.90 -12.32
CA ALA A 6 -3.32 -20.24 -12.59
C ALA A 6 -2.88 -19.36 -11.41
N CYS A 7 -3.78 -18.48 -10.91
CA CYS A 7 -3.49 -17.62 -9.77
C CYS A 7 -3.17 -18.44 -8.51
N ARG A 8 -3.91 -19.51 -8.25
CA ARG A 8 -3.69 -20.39 -7.09
C ARG A 8 -2.35 -21.12 -7.18
N THR A 9 -1.98 -21.60 -8.37
CA THR A 9 -0.71 -22.29 -8.61
C THR A 9 0.45 -21.30 -8.43
N LEU A 10 0.37 -20.14 -9.07
CA LEU A 10 1.36 -19.07 -8.94
C LEU A 10 1.51 -18.63 -7.48
N ALA A 11 0.41 -18.46 -6.73
CA ALA A 11 0.46 -18.09 -5.32
C ALA A 11 1.17 -19.13 -4.43
N LYS A 12 1.05 -20.41 -4.76
CA LYS A 12 1.78 -21.47 -4.05
C LYS A 12 3.27 -21.40 -4.36
N THR A 13 3.62 -21.21 -5.63
CA THR A 13 5.03 -21.12 -6.07
C THR A 13 5.72 -19.89 -5.49
N LEU A 14 5.11 -18.71 -5.58
CA LEU A 14 5.67 -17.50 -4.96
C LEU A 14 5.86 -17.70 -3.45
N ARG A 15 4.92 -18.38 -2.77
CA ARG A 15 5.02 -18.66 -1.32
C ARG A 15 6.15 -19.61 -1.01
N TYR A 16 6.36 -20.61 -1.86
CA TYR A 16 7.50 -21.50 -1.76
C TYR A 16 8.81 -20.72 -1.81
N HIS A 17 9.03 -19.88 -2.82
CA HIS A 17 10.27 -19.09 -2.93
C HIS A 17 10.46 -18.09 -1.79
N SER A 18 9.40 -17.40 -1.35
CA SER A 18 9.50 -16.51 -0.19
C SER A 18 9.83 -17.25 1.11
N ASN A 19 9.29 -18.45 1.30
CA ASN A 19 9.65 -19.29 2.45
C ASN A 19 11.09 -19.79 2.35
N LEU A 20 11.58 -20.16 1.16
CA LEU A 20 12.98 -20.53 0.95
C LEU A 20 13.91 -19.38 1.36
N PHE A 21 13.62 -18.15 0.92
CA PHE A 21 14.36 -16.98 1.41
C PHE A 21 14.28 -16.85 2.94
N ALA A 22 13.07 -16.94 3.50
CA ALA A 22 12.85 -16.82 4.95
C ALA A 22 13.65 -17.86 5.76
N GLU A 23 13.75 -19.08 5.28
CA GLU A 23 14.50 -20.16 5.94
C GLU A 23 16.01 -19.97 5.80
N ALA A 24 16.47 -19.47 4.65
CA ALA A 24 17.88 -19.26 4.33
C ALA A 24 18.50 -17.99 4.92
N ILE A 25 17.69 -17.00 5.33
CA ILE A 25 18.18 -15.75 5.95
C ILE A 25 18.95 -16.03 7.25
N SER A 26 20.19 -15.55 7.28
CA SER A 26 21.00 -15.38 8.49
C SER A 26 20.92 -13.93 9.01
N GLY A 27 21.32 -13.68 10.26
CA GLY A 27 21.31 -12.33 10.86
C GLY A 27 19.99 -11.85 11.48
N ILE A 28 18.83 -12.42 11.09
CA ILE A 28 17.53 -12.15 11.75
C ILE A 28 17.16 -13.32 12.66
N GLU A 29 16.85 -13.08 13.93
CA GLU A 29 16.43 -14.16 14.85
C GLU A 29 14.94 -14.51 14.69
N ALA A 30 14.08 -13.51 14.52
CA ALA A 30 12.63 -13.69 14.54
C ALA A 30 12.10 -14.19 13.19
N MET A 31 11.53 -15.40 13.16
CA MET A 31 10.91 -15.98 11.96
C MET A 31 9.86 -15.07 11.28
N PRO A 32 8.99 -14.33 12.00
CA PRO A 32 8.09 -13.37 11.34
C PRO A 32 8.83 -12.28 10.56
N ALA A 33 9.96 -11.79 11.06
CA ALA A 33 10.78 -10.82 10.37
C ALA A 33 11.49 -11.45 9.15
N ARG A 34 11.94 -12.70 9.25
CA ARG A 34 12.47 -13.43 8.08
C ARG A 34 11.43 -13.63 6.98
N LEU A 35 10.20 -14.01 7.35
CA LEU A 35 9.09 -14.18 6.40
C LEU A 35 8.75 -12.87 5.69
N TRP A 36 8.70 -11.76 6.43
CA TRP A 36 8.49 -10.45 5.82
C TRP A 36 9.65 -10.07 4.90
N TYR A 37 10.89 -10.21 5.35
CA TYR A 37 12.06 -9.86 4.54
C TYR A 37 12.21 -10.75 3.29
N GLY A 38 11.88 -12.04 3.38
CA GLY A 38 11.81 -12.93 2.22
C GLY A 38 10.77 -12.49 1.19
N GLN A 39 9.65 -11.89 1.62
CA GLN A 39 8.69 -11.26 0.71
C GLN A 39 9.23 -9.96 0.09
N VAL A 40 9.95 -9.14 0.86
CA VAL A 40 10.63 -7.93 0.33
C VAL A 40 11.63 -8.30 -0.76
N LEU A 41 12.46 -9.32 -0.53
CA LEU A 41 13.41 -9.83 -1.54
C LEU A 41 12.71 -10.35 -2.79
N LEU A 42 11.63 -11.12 -2.62
CA LEU A 42 10.83 -11.59 -3.75
C LEU A 42 10.26 -10.41 -4.56
N ASN A 43 9.72 -9.38 -3.91
CA ASN A 43 9.18 -8.20 -4.57
C ASN A 43 10.27 -7.43 -5.36
N ARG A 44 11.45 -7.22 -4.75
CA ARG A 44 12.61 -6.60 -5.42
C ARG A 44 13.02 -7.39 -6.67
N LEU A 45 13.13 -8.71 -6.54
CA LEU A 45 13.54 -9.59 -7.65
C LEU A 45 12.50 -9.65 -8.77
N LEU A 46 11.19 -9.67 -8.47
CA LEU A 46 10.15 -9.65 -9.51
C LEU A 46 10.19 -8.34 -10.32
N LEU A 47 10.45 -7.19 -9.68
CA LEU A 47 10.59 -5.92 -10.39
C LEU A 47 11.88 -5.88 -11.20
N LEU A 48 13.03 -6.27 -10.63
CA LEU A 48 14.30 -6.35 -11.36
C LEU A 48 14.21 -7.31 -12.54
N TYR A 49 13.52 -8.44 -12.39
CA TYR A 49 13.27 -9.38 -13.47
C TYR A 49 12.41 -8.76 -14.58
N ASP A 50 11.42 -7.94 -14.23
CA ASP A 50 10.64 -7.21 -15.23
C ASP A 50 11.49 -6.24 -16.07
N LEU A 51 12.42 -5.54 -15.42
CA LEU A 51 13.37 -4.66 -16.10
C LEU A 51 14.32 -5.44 -17.00
N GLN A 52 14.81 -6.60 -16.52
CA GLN A 52 15.63 -7.51 -17.31
C GLN A 52 14.88 -7.96 -18.58
N VAL A 53 13.63 -8.43 -18.46
CA VAL A 53 12.81 -8.86 -19.60
C VAL A 53 12.58 -7.70 -20.58
N ALA A 54 12.41 -6.47 -20.08
CA ALA A 54 12.29 -5.27 -20.90
C ALA A 54 13.61 -4.86 -21.59
N GLY A 55 14.76 -5.43 -21.21
CA GLY A 55 16.08 -5.01 -21.69
C GLY A 55 16.54 -3.69 -21.07
N PHE A 56 16.04 -3.35 -19.88
CA PHE A 56 16.38 -2.10 -19.19
C PHE A 56 17.61 -2.22 -18.30
N LEU A 57 18.22 -3.40 -18.20
CA LEU A 57 19.42 -3.63 -17.39
C LEU A 57 20.62 -3.98 -18.29
N GLY A 58 21.82 -3.56 -17.89
CA GLY A 58 23.08 -4.03 -18.47
C GLY A 58 23.20 -3.84 -19.98
N GLN A 59 22.75 -2.69 -20.52
CA GLN A 59 22.76 -2.40 -21.97
C GLN A 59 21.89 -3.37 -22.80
N GLY A 60 20.73 -3.78 -22.28
CA GLY A 60 19.81 -4.67 -23.00
C GLY A 60 19.97 -6.16 -22.65
N ASP A 61 20.71 -6.48 -21.58
CA ASP A 61 20.91 -7.85 -21.14
C ASP A 61 19.61 -8.45 -20.56
N ARG A 62 19.01 -9.36 -21.32
CA ARG A 62 17.79 -10.09 -20.91
C ARG A 62 18.05 -11.27 -19.98
N TRP A 63 19.31 -11.53 -19.64
CA TRP A 63 19.76 -12.54 -18.68
C TRP A 63 20.59 -11.92 -17.54
N TYR A 64 20.49 -10.60 -17.34
CA TYR A 64 21.30 -9.82 -16.41
C TYR A 64 21.47 -10.44 -15.01
N LEU A 65 20.37 -10.73 -14.31
CA LEU A 65 20.42 -11.31 -12.96
C LEU A 65 21.07 -12.69 -12.95
N HIS A 66 20.77 -13.53 -13.95
CA HIS A 66 21.35 -14.88 -14.09
C HIS A 66 22.84 -14.83 -14.36
N ASN A 67 23.26 -13.96 -15.29
CA ASN A 67 24.65 -13.77 -15.64
C ASN A 67 25.45 -13.34 -14.40
N HIS A 68 24.95 -12.37 -13.65
CA HIS A 68 25.64 -11.90 -12.45
C HIS A 68 25.63 -12.90 -11.29
N LEU A 69 24.57 -13.70 -11.14
CA LEU A 69 24.56 -14.84 -10.22
C LEU A 69 25.66 -15.85 -10.56
N GLY A 70 25.74 -16.26 -11.83
CA GLY A 70 26.78 -17.17 -12.30
C GLY A 70 28.19 -16.63 -12.11
N HIS A 71 28.42 -15.34 -12.38
CA HIS A 71 29.72 -14.70 -12.12
C HIS A 71 30.08 -14.68 -10.64
N CYS A 72 29.12 -14.39 -9.75
CA CYS A 72 29.36 -14.44 -8.31
C CYS A 72 29.79 -15.85 -7.86
N GLN A 73 29.05 -16.88 -8.28
CA GLN A 73 29.33 -18.27 -7.94
C GLN A 73 30.71 -18.75 -8.43
N GLN A 74 31.14 -18.30 -9.62
CA GLN A 74 32.47 -18.62 -10.17
C GLN A 74 33.60 -18.00 -9.35
N GLN A 75 33.38 -16.82 -8.77
CA GLN A 75 34.38 -16.17 -7.90
C GLN A 75 34.39 -16.84 -6.52
N GLN A 76 33.23 -16.92 -5.87
CA GLN A 76 33.07 -17.58 -4.58
C GLN A 76 31.57 -17.81 -4.32
N PRO A 77 31.15 -19.02 -3.90
CA PRO A 77 29.75 -19.32 -3.62
C PRO A 77 29.22 -18.50 -2.44
N ASN A 78 27.90 -18.28 -2.43
CA ASN A 78 27.13 -17.59 -1.38
C ASN A 78 27.54 -16.12 -1.21
N ARG A 79 27.71 -15.42 -2.33
CA ARG A 79 28.03 -13.98 -2.33
C ARG A 79 27.02 -13.14 -3.09
N PHE A 80 26.10 -13.74 -3.84
CA PHE A 80 25.20 -13.01 -4.72
C PHE A 80 24.38 -11.97 -3.96
N TYR A 81 23.83 -12.32 -2.81
CA TYR A 81 23.04 -11.37 -2.02
C TYR A 81 23.87 -10.14 -1.60
N ARG A 82 24.90 -10.35 -0.78
CA ARG A 82 25.64 -9.26 -0.13
C ARG A 82 26.56 -8.48 -1.09
N HIS A 83 27.09 -9.14 -2.12
CA HIS A 83 28.07 -8.52 -3.02
C HIS A 83 27.45 -7.99 -4.31
N TYR A 84 26.26 -8.48 -4.68
CA TYR A 84 25.64 -8.10 -5.93
C TYR A 84 24.22 -7.55 -5.75
N LEU A 85 23.27 -8.36 -5.28
CA LEU A 85 21.85 -7.99 -5.26
C LEU A 85 21.58 -6.80 -4.33
N GLN A 86 22.12 -6.79 -3.11
CA GLN A 86 21.92 -5.70 -2.17
C GLN A 86 22.56 -4.39 -2.69
N PRO A 87 23.82 -4.36 -3.15
CA PRO A 87 24.38 -3.17 -3.78
C PRO A 87 23.66 -2.77 -5.08
N LEU A 88 23.19 -3.72 -5.91
CA LEU A 88 22.36 -3.40 -7.07
C LEU A 88 21.07 -2.68 -6.66
N CYS A 89 20.40 -3.15 -5.61
CA CYS A 89 19.20 -2.50 -5.07
C CYS A 89 19.52 -1.11 -4.55
N HIS A 90 20.40 -0.98 -3.57
CA HIS A 90 20.61 0.27 -2.85
C HIS A 90 21.43 1.30 -3.62
N GLN A 91 22.35 0.86 -4.48
CA GLN A 91 23.32 1.73 -5.15
C GLN A 91 23.13 1.73 -6.67
N GLY A 92 22.85 0.58 -7.28
CA GLY A 92 22.60 0.49 -8.71
C GLY A 92 21.31 1.21 -9.12
N VAL A 93 20.16 0.65 -8.75
CA VAL A 93 18.85 1.23 -9.07
C VAL A 93 18.35 2.22 -8.01
N GLY A 94 18.96 2.20 -6.82
CA GLY A 94 18.62 3.06 -5.68
C GLY A 94 19.29 4.43 -5.66
N LEU A 95 20.40 4.63 -6.38
CA LEU A 95 21.08 5.93 -6.51
C LEU A 95 21.10 6.43 -7.96
N PRO A 96 21.02 7.75 -8.17
CA PRO A 96 21.28 8.36 -9.47
C PRO A 96 22.69 8.06 -9.98
N GLU A 97 22.83 7.97 -11.29
CA GLU A 97 24.09 7.59 -11.96
C GLU A 97 25.30 8.42 -11.51
N ILE A 98 25.11 9.73 -11.33
CA ILE A 98 26.15 10.68 -10.93
C ILE A 98 26.76 10.40 -9.55
N GLU A 99 26.04 9.68 -8.68
CA GLU A 99 26.46 9.38 -7.30
C GLU A 99 26.77 7.93 -7.04
N ARG A 100 26.63 7.09 -8.06
CA ARG A 100 27.09 5.71 -7.98
C ARG A 100 28.60 5.70 -7.80
N PRO A 101 29.13 5.02 -6.77
CA PRO A 101 30.56 4.80 -6.65
C PRO A 101 31.15 4.22 -7.94
N LEU A 102 32.38 4.60 -8.32
CA LEU A 102 33.01 4.08 -9.54
C LEU A 102 33.03 2.53 -9.62
N PRO A 103 33.26 1.79 -8.52
CA PRO A 103 33.11 0.33 -8.54
C PRO A 103 31.69 -0.14 -8.90
N VAL A 104 30.65 0.57 -8.44
CA VAL A 104 29.23 0.26 -8.73
C VAL A 104 28.93 0.48 -10.21
N GLN A 105 29.37 1.60 -10.79
CA GLN A 105 29.20 1.88 -12.22
C GLN A 105 29.86 0.80 -13.09
N THR A 106 31.08 0.40 -12.72
CA THR A 106 31.83 -0.66 -13.43
C THR A 106 31.17 -2.03 -13.29
N THR A 107 30.63 -2.34 -12.10
CA THR A 107 30.03 -3.66 -11.81
C THR A 107 28.69 -3.85 -12.52
N PHE A 108 27.84 -2.83 -12.52
CA PHE A 108 26.44 -2.97 -12.96
C PHE A 108 26.21 -2.54 -14.41
N GLY A 109 27.12 -1.76 -15.00
CA GLY A 109 26.91 -1.16 -16.31
C GLY A 109 25.73 -0.18 -16.31
N GLN A 110 25.02 -0.09 -17.44
CA GLN A 110 23.88 0.81 -17.57
C GLN A 110 22.65 0.23 -16.85
N VAL A 111 22.29 0.84 -15.72
CA VAL A 111 21.07 0.53 -14.96
C VAL A 111 20.28 1.82 -14.66
N PRO A 112 18.94 1.79 -14.71
CA PRO A 112 18.12 2.97 -14.48
C PRO A 112 18.10 3.34 -12.99
N TYR A 113 17.94 4.63 -12.70
CA TYR A 113 17.61 5.08 -11.35
C TYR A 113 16.10 5.01 -11.14
N LEU A 114 15.67 4.25 -10.13
CA LEU A 114 14.25 4.03 -9.84
C LEU A 114 13.76 4.83 -8.65
N GLY A 115 14.64 5.24 -7.72
CA GLY A 115 14.29 6.14 -6.61
C GLY A 115 13.21 5.67 -5.63
N SER A 116 12.70 4.45 -5.76
CA SER A 116 11.60 3.91 -4.94
C SER A 116 12.08 3.37 -3.60
N ARG A 117 11.23 3.49 -2.56
CA ARG A 117 11.41 2.86 -1.24
C ARG A 117 11.66 1.35 -1.33
N LEU A 118 11.18 0.68 -2.38
CA LEU A 118 11.42 -0.74 -2.62
C LEU A 118 12.92 -1.08 -2.66
N PHE A 119 13.73 -0.16 -3.19
CA PHE A 119 15.17 -0.35 -3.38
C PHE A 119 16.04 0.37 -2.34
N GLN A 120 15.43 1.15 -1.44
CA GLN A 120 16.13 1.72 -0.29
C GLN A 120 16.33 0.68 0.82
N PRO A 121 17.28 0.91 1.76
CA PRO A 121 17.45 0.06 2.92
C PRO A 121 16.14 -0.12 3.68
N HIS A 122 15.68 -1.37 3.80
CA HIS A 122 14.48 -1.73 4.51
C HIS A 122 14.70 -1.59 6.03
N SER A 123 13.62 -1.35 6.79
CA SER A 123 13.69 -1.25 8.26
C SER A 123 14.35 -2.48 8.91
N LEU A 124 14.17 -3.66 8.34
CA LEU A 124 14.84 -4.90 8.76
C LEU A 124 16.33 -4.93 8.39
N GLU A 125 16.75 -4.37 7.25
CA GLU A 125 18.18 -4.25 6.90
C GLU A 125 18.88 -3.27 7.85
N GLN A 126 18.20 -2.21 8.26
CA GLN A 126 18.72 -1.26 9.26
C GLN A 126 18.78 -1.89 10.67
N GLN A 127 17.75 -2.64 11.05
CA GLN A 127 17.68 -3.30 12.36
C GLN A 127 18.66 -4.47 12.48
N TYR A 128 18.91 -5.19 11.38
CA TYR A 128 19.76 -6.38 11.32
C TYR A 128 20.83 -6.19 10.23
N PRO A 129 21.92 -5.46 10.49
CA PRO A 129 22.96 -5.15 9.49
C PRO A 129 23.75 -6.39 9.04
N GLU A 130 23.68 -7.48 9.79
CA GLU A 130 24.35 -8.76 9.48
C GLU A 130 23.46 -9.73 8.69
N ILE A 131 22.39 -9.25 8.05
CA ILE A 131 21.61 -10.08 7.12
C ILE A 131 22.51 -10.61 6.01
N ASP A 132 22.41 -11.92 5.76
CA ASP A 132 23.04 -12.57 4.61
C ASP A 132 22.25 -13.80 4.16
N LEU A 133 22.40 -14.19 2.89
CA LEU A 133 21.71 -15.31 2.27
C LEU A 133 22.66 -16.11 1.35
N PRO A 134 22.54 -17.46 1.32
CA PRO A 134 23.20 -18.29 0.32
C PRO A 134 22.63 -18.06 -1.10
N ASP A 135 23.34 -18.55 -2.12
CA ASP A 135 22.96 -18.34 -3.54
C ASP A 135 21.76 -19.22 -3.96
N GLU A 136 21.58 -20.40 -3.36
CA GLU A 136 20.59 -21.42 -3.75
C GLU A 136 19.14 -20.89 -3.89
N PRO A 137 18.57 -20.10 -2.95
CA PRO A 137 17.23 -19.54 -3.13
C PRO A 137 17.08 -18.64 -4.37
N PHE A 138 18.14 -17.92 -4.74
CA PHE A 138 18.15 -17.06 -5.93
C PHE A 138 18.23 -17.89 -7.21
N GLU A 139 19.07 -18.94 -7.22
CA GLU A 139 19.16 -19.89 -8.34
C GLU A 139 17.80 -20.52 -8.63
N LEU A 140 17.11 -21.01 -7.59
CA LEU A 140 15.81 -21.65 -7.73
C LEU A 140 14.74 -20.69 -8.25
N LEU A 141 14.71 -19.45 -7.75
CA LEU A 141 13.74 -18.45 -8.22
C LEU A 141 14.01 -18.03 -9.67
N LEU A 142 15.26 -17.69 -10.00
CA LEU A 142 15.64 -17.21 -11.33
C LEU A 142 15.52 -18.32 -12.38
N GLY A 143 15.84 -19.57 -12.02
CA GLY A 143 15.60 -20.74 -12.87
C GLY A 143 14.11 -20.91 -13.17
N TRP A 144 13.26 -20.89 -12.14
CA TRP A 144 11.81 -21.00 -12.32
C TRP A 144 11.24 -19.86 -13.18
N LEU A 145 11.66 -18.61 -12.94
CA LEU A 145 11.20 -17.45 -13.72
C LEU A 145 11.58 -17.56 -15.21
N ALA A 146 12.76 -18.08 -15.52
CA ALA A 146 13.23 -18.27 -16.89
C ALA A 146 12.43 -19.35 -17.65
N GLU A 147 11.82 -20.29 -16.93
CA GLU A 147 10.96 -21.33 -17.51
C GLU A 147 9.52 -20.85 -17.79
N GLN A 148 9.10 -19.72 -17.23
CA GLN A 148 7.74 -19.21 -17.42
C GLN A 148 7.65 -18.20 -18.57
N PRO A 149 6.57 -18.24 -19.40
CA PRO A 149 6.25 -17.13 -20.27
C PRO A 149 5.91 -15.90 -19.43
N TRP A 150 6.79 -14.89 -19.42
CA TRP A 150 6.60 -13.65 -18.66
C TRP A 150 6.11 -12.54 -19.58
N HIS A 151 4.84 -12.16 -19.45
CA HIS A 151 4.25 -11.07 -20.23
C HIS A 151 4.03 -9.83 -19.36
N ARG A 152 4.39 -8.67 -19.91
CA ARG A 152 4.18 -7.37 -19.28
C ARG A 152 2.76 -6.83 -19.48
N THR A 153 1.83 -7.65 -19.98
CA THR A 153 0.46 -7.26 -20.34
C THR A 153 -0.50 -7.37 -19.16
N PHE A 154 -1.61 -6.62 -19.27
CA PHE A 154 -2.75 -6.68 -18.35
C PHE A 154 -3.82 -7.71 -18.75
N GLU A 155 -3.64 -8.36 -19.89
CA GLU A 155 -4.54 -9.39 -20.38
C GLU A 155 -4.27 -10.74 -19.71
N VAL A 156 -5.32 -11.58 -19.67
CA VAL A 156 -5.15 -12.98 -19.29
C VAL A 156 -4.50 -13.71 -20.46
N ALA A 157 -3.30 -14.26 -20.24
CA ALA A 157 -2.63 -15.06 -21.25
C ALA A 157 -3.42 -16.34 -21.56
N THR A 158 -3.34 -16.77 -22.81
CA THR A 158 -3.91 -18.05 -23.26
C THR A 158 -3.09 -19.24 -22.75
N GLU A 159 -1.81 -19.02 -22.46
CA GLU A 159 -0.88 -20.02 -21.95
C GLU A 159 -1.11 -20.31 -20.46
N PRO A 160 -1.31 -21.58 -20.04
CA PRO A 160 -1.71 -21.92 -18.67
C PRO A 160 -0.72 -21.50 -17.57
N ASN A 161 0.57 -21.40 -17.90
CA ASN A 161 1.64 -21.11 -16.95
C ASN A 161 2.23 -19.69 -17.12
N ALA A 162 1.66 -18.88 -18.02
CA ALA A 162 2.18 -17.55 -18.26
C ALA A 162 1.93 -16.62 -17.05
N ILE A 163 2.96 -15.84 -16.71
CA ILE A 163 2.88 -14.81 -15.71
C ILE A 163 2.55 -13.50 -16.43
N THR A 164 1.33 -13.01 -16.21
CA THR A 164 0.88 -11.69 -16.65
C THR A 164 0.66 -10.81 -15.42
N ARG A 165 0.46 -9.51 -15.62
CA ARG A 165 0.18 -8.58 -14.50
C ARG A 165 -1.06 -9.00 -13.72
N ILE A 166 -2.11 -9.38 -14.45
CA ILE A 166 -3.39 -9.72 -13.82
C ILE A 166 -3.33 -11.06 -13.08
N THR A 167 -2.59 -12.06 -13.59
CA THR A 167 -2.40 -13.33 -12.87
C THR A 167 -1.51 -13.16 -11.64
N LEU A 168 -0.48 -12.30 -11.71
CA LEU A 168 0.35 -11.95 -10.55
C LEU A 168 -0.49 -11.27 -9.46
N ALA A 169 -1.31 -10.27 -9.80
CA ALA A 169 -2.18 -9.58 -8.86
C ALA A 169 -3.21 -10.54 -8.20
N GLY A 170 -3.76 -11.48 -8.97
CA GLY A 170 -4.64 -12.54 -8.46
C GLY A 170 -3.89 -13.53 -7.55
N ALA A 171 -2.65 -13.89 -7.87
CA ALA A 171 -1.83 -14.76 -7.04
C ALA A 171 -1.53 -14.13 -5.67
N TRP A 172 -1.26 -12.83 -5.63
CA TRP A 172 -1.12 -12.12 -4.35
C TRP A 172 -2.42 -12.10 -3.56
N GLU A 173 -3.57 -11.95 -4.20
CA GLU A 173 -4.86 -12.05 -3.49
C GLU A 173 -5.05 -13.44 -2.87
N TYR A 174 -4.75 -14.51 -3.62
CA TYR A 174 -4.70 -15.89 -3.09
C TYR A 174 -3.76 -16.00 -1.88
N TRP A 175 -2.60 -15.37 -2.00
CA TRP A 175 -1.60 -15.42 -0.95
C TRP A 175 -2.14 -14.84 0.36
N HIS A 176 -2.70 -13.64 0.26
CA HIS A 176 -3.16 -12.84 1.39
C HIS A 176 -4.45 -13.37 2.01
N THR A 177 -5.39 -13.87 1.20
CA THR A 177 -6.68 -14.42 1.66
C THR A 177 -6.58 -15.87 2.14
N GLY A 178 -5.64 -16.64 1.60
CA GLY A 178 -5.39 -18.04 2.02
C GLY A 178 -4.86 -18.18 3.45
N ARG A 179 -4.43 -17.09 4.09
CA ARG A 179 -4.03 -17.07 5.52
C ARG A 179 -5.24 -17.23 6.46
N THR A 180 -6.46 -16.90 6.02
CA THR A 180 -7.66 -16.84 6.87
C THR A 180 -8.74 -17.87 6.53
N GLY A 181 -8.56 -18.68 5.48
CA GLY A 181 -9.55 -19.69 5.07
C GLY A 181 -9.46 -20.08 3.60
N LYS A 182 -10.60 -20.38 2.97
CA LYS A 182 -10.68 -20.65 1.53
C LYS A 182 -10.44 -19.33 0.78
N ALA A 183 -9.29 -19.22 0.12
CA ALA A 183 -8.98 -18.09 -0.73
C ALA A 183 -9.96 -18.03 -1.91
N ILE A 184 -10.48 -16.84 -2.19
CA ILE A 184 -11.34 -16.53 -3.34
C ILE A 184 -10.69 -15.35 -4.04
N VAL A 185 -10.57 -15.43 -5.35
CA VAL A 185 -10.07 -14.35 -6.20
C VAL A 185 -11.16 -14.04 -7.21
N SER A 186 -11.65 -12.81 -7.18
CA SER A 186 -12.68 -12.35 -8.11
C SER A 186 -12.14 -12.36 -9.54
N ALA A 187 -12.98 -12.70 -10.52
CA ALA A 187 -12.59 -12.64 -11.93
C ALA A 187 -12.18 -11.20 -12.31
N PRO A 188 -11.13 -10.99 -13.13
CA PRO A 188 -10.69 -9.66 -13.55
C PRO A 188 -11.80 -8.83 -14.18
N GLU A 189 -12.61 -9.46 -15.04
CA GLU A 189 -13.71 -8.83 -15.76
C GLU A 189 -14.75 -8.30 -14.77
N THR A 190 -15.10 -9.11 -13.77
CA THR A 190 -16.03 -8.69 -12.70
C THR A 190 -15.50 -7.51 -11.89
N LEU A 191 -14.19 -7.47 -11.60
CA LEU A 191 -13.60 -6.34 -10.89
C LEU A 191 -13.56 -5.08 -11.77
N GLN A 192 -13.25 -5.24 -13.05
CA GLN A 192 -13.26 -4.15 -14.02
C GLN A 192 -14.68 -3.58 -14.15
N ASP A 193 -15.70 -4.41 -14.34
CA ASP A 193 -17.11 -3.98 -14.44
C ASP A 193 -17.56 -3.18 -13.21
N ILE A 194 -17.21 -3.66 -12.00
CA ILE A 194 -17.52 -2.97 -10.74
C ILE A 194 -16.83 -1.60 -10.70
N CYS A 195 -15.56 -1.56 -11.09
CA CYS A 195 -14.75 -0.35 -11.07
C CYS A 195 -15.27 0.68 -12.09
N ASP A 196 -15.48 0.24 -13.33
CA ASP A 196 -15.96 1.06 -14.44
C ASP A 196 -17.32 1.64 -14.11
N HIS A 197 -18.27 0.83 -13.64
CA HIS A 197 -19.60 1.32 -13.27
C HIS A 197 -19.53 2.45 -12.22
N THR A 198 -18.70 2.28 -11.19
CA THR A 198 -18.60 3.26 -10.08
C THR A 198 -17.92 4.55 -10.56
N LEU A 199 -16.83 4.43 -11.32
CA LEU A 199 -16.05 5.56 -11.83
C LEU A 199 -16.81 6.32 -12.91
N ASP A 200 -17.42 5.61 -13.85
CA ASP A 200 -18.18 6.18 -14.96
C ASP A 200 -19.40 6.95 -14.47
N ALA A 201 -20.12 6.39 -13.48
CA ALA A 201 -21.22 7.09 -12.86
C ALA A 201 -20.75 8.43 -12.26
N TYR A 202 -19.57 8.46 -11.62
CA TYR A 202 -19.02 9.69 -11.04
C TYR A 202 -18.68 10.70 -12.13
N VAL A 203 -17.99 10.28 -13.19
CA VAL A 203 -17.60 11.14 -14.31
C VAL A 203 -18.82 11.76 -14.98
N LEU A 204 -19.85 10.96 -15.28
CA LEU A 204 -21.09 11.46 -15.89
C LEU A 204 -21.84 12.42 -14.97
N ARG A 205 -21.90 12.15 -13.66
CA ARG A 205 -22.49 13.06 -12.67
C ARG A 205 -21.72 14.37 -12.60
N ALA A 206 -20.39 14.32 -12.50
CA ALA A 206 -19.53 15.49 -12.42
C ALA A 206 -19.66 16.38 -13.66
N LEU A 207 -19.77 15.77 -14.86
CA LEU A 207 -20.05 16.48 -16.10
C LEU A 207 -21.42 17.17 -16.07
N HIS A 208 -22.46 16.45 -15.66
CA HIS A 208 -23.83 16.98 -15.61
C HIS A 208 -23.98 18.14 -14.62
N GLN A 209 -23.31 18.06 -13.47
CA GLN A 209 -23.36 19.09 -12.43
C GLN A 209 -22.52 20.34 -12.76
N HIS A 210 -21.58 20.25 -13.71
CA HIS A 210 -20.72 21.38 -14.04
C HIS A 210 -21.50 22.45 -14.81
N GLN A 211 -21.58 23.65 -14.23
CA GLN A 211 -22.22 24.80 -14.87
C GLN A 211 -21.56 25.09 -16.22
N GLY A 212 -22.38 25.25 -17.27
CA GLY A 212 -21.91 25.60 -18.62
C GLY A 212 -21.64 24.43 -19.56
N HIS A 213 -21.96 23.18 -19.19
CA HIS A 213 -21.93 22.06 -20.15
C HIS A 213 -23.15 22.14 -21.10
N PRO A 214 -22.99 22.44 -22.40
CA PRO A 214 -24.11 22.64 -23.33
C PRO A 214 -24.61 21.35 -24.00
N GLY A 215 -23.98 20.20 -23.72
CA GLY A 215 -24.29 18.93 -24.38
C GLY A 215 -25.50 18.19 -23.79
N PRO A 216 -26.17 17.33 -24.60
CA PRO A 216 -27.22 16.44 -24.12
C PRO A 216 -26.68 15.46 -23.06
N PRO A 217 -27.55 14.88 -22.21
CA PRO A 217 -27.13 13.86 -21.27
C PRO A 217 -26.51 12.67 -22.02
N VAL A 218 -25.26 12.35 -21.70
CA VAL A 218 -24.56 11.22 -22.31
C VAL A 218 -24.95 9.94 -21.59
N ALA A 219 -25.30 8.90 -22.36
CA ALA A 219 -25.83 7.65 -21.81
C ALA A 219 -24.77 6.80 -21.09
N SER A 220 -23.51 6.85 -21.53
CA SER A 220 -22.39 6.11 -20.94
C SER A 220 -21.06 6.82 -21.19
N VAL A 221 -20.03 6.48 -20.42
CA VAL A 221 -18.68 7.01 -20.67
C VAL A 221 -18.10 6.51 -21.99
N ASP A 222 -18.45 5.32 -22.45
CA ASP A 222 -17.98 4.85 -23.77
C ASP A 222 -18.62 5.65 -24.92
N ALA A 223 -19.90 6.04 -24.79
CA ALA A 223 -20.54 6.96 -25.72
C ALA A 223 -19.91 8.36 -25.66
N LEU A 224 -19.57 8.82 -24.45
CA LEU A 224 -18.84 10.07 -24.24
C LEU A 224 -17.48 10.05 -24.94
N ILE A 225 -16.73 8.95 -24.84
CA ILE A 225 -15.43 8.79 -25.50
C ILE A 225 -15.60 8.80 -27.04
N ALA A 226 -16.61 8.11 -27.56
CA ALA A 226 -16.86 8.00 -29.00
C ALA A 226 -17.22 9.34 -29.66
N GLU A 227 -17.98 10.18 -28.95
CA GLU A 227 -18.48 11.47 -29.44
C GLU A 227 -17.85 12.67 -28.70
N LEU A 228 -16.62 12.50 -28.18
CA LEU A 228 -15.99 13.48 -27.30
C LEU A 228 -15.74 14.82 -28.01
N ASP A 229 -16.48 15.87 -27.64
CA ASP A 229 -16.25 17.22 -28.16
C ASP A 229 -15.11 17.95 -27.43
N ALA A 230 -14.66 19.07 -28.02
CA ALA A 230 -13.55 19.85 -27.49
C ALA A 230 -13.83 20.48 -26.10
N PRO A 231 -14.99 21.13 -25.86
CA PRO A 231 -15.33 21.67 -24.54
C PRO A 231 -15.35 20.61 -23.43
N THR A 232 -15.96 19.45 -23.71
CA THR A 232 -16.07 18.36 -22.74
C THR A 232 -14.70 17.74 -22.44
N CYS A 233 -13.88 17.56 -23.48
CA CYS A 233 -12.49 17.13 -23.33
C CYS A 233 -11.69 18.07 -22.40
N TYR A 234 -11.80 19.38 -22.60
CA TYR A 234 -11.14 20.37 -21.76
C TYR A 234 -11.62 20.29 -20.30
N LEU A 235 -12.93 20.18 -20.10
CA LEU A 235 -13.53 20.05 -18.79
C LEU A 235 -13.03 18.82 -18.02
N LEU A 236 -12.98 17.67 -18.70
CA LEU A 236 -12.47 16.42 -18.14
C LEU A 236 -11.01 16.56 -17.70
N LEU A 237 -10.16 17.10 -18.57
CA LEU A 237 -8.72 17.12 -18.34
C LEU A 237 -8.22 18.20 -17.38
N GLU A 238 -8.91 19.34 -17.28
CA GLU A 238 -8.50 20.45 -16.41
C GLU A 238 -9.23 20.47 -15.07
N THR A 239 -10.45 19.90 -15.02
CA THR A 239 -11.31 20.04 -13.83
C THR A 239 -11.64 18.71 -13.17
N ILE A 240 -12.16 17.74 -13.93
CA ILE A 240 -12.77 16.54 -13.34
C ILE A 240 -11.71 15.48 -13.02
N LEU A 241 -11.02 14.95 -14.03
CA LEU A 241 -10.09 13.83 -13.87
C LEU A 241 -8.88 14.17 -12.96
N PRO A 242 -8.30 15.38 -12.97
CA PRO A 242 -7.19 15.74 -12.08
C PRO A 242 -7.54 15.76 -10.60
N ARG A 243 -8.81 16.01 -10.27
CA ARG A 243 -9.27 16.25 -8.89
C ARG A 243 -9.92 15.03 -8.27
N MET A 244 -10.33 14.07 -9.09
CA MET A 244 -10.93 12.81 -8.65
C MET A 244 -10.06 12.09 -7.61
N THR A 245 -10.67 11.72 -6.49
CA THR A 245 -10.03 10.89 -5.47
C THR A 245 -10.71 9.52 -5.37
N ILE A 246 -9.93 8.45 -5.58
CA ILE A 246 -10.38 7.06 -5.62
C ILE A 246 -9.73 6.29 -4.47
N LEU A 247 -10.54 5.78 -3.55
CA LEU A 247 -10.05 5.06 -2.37
C LEU A 247 -10.42 3.58 -2.40
N ASP A 248 -9.46 2.72 -2.04
CA ASP A 248 -9.72 1.37 -1.52
C ASP A 248 -9.27 1.26 -0.05
N PRO A 249 -10.19 1.25 0.94
CA PRO A 249 -9.86 1.23 2.38
C PRO A 249 -9.48 -0.18 2.89
N ALA A 250 -9.42 -1.18 2.01
CA ALA A 250 -8.91 -2.51 2.30
C ALA A 250 -8.20 -3.07 1.06
N CYS A 251 -7.18 -2.34 0.59
CA CYS A 251 -6.64 -2.48 -0.77
C CYS A 251 -6.02 -3.85 -1.07
N GLY A 252 -5.60 -4.62 -0.06
CA GLY A 252 -5.15 -6.00 -0.26
C GLY A 252 -4.00 -6.10 -1.26
N SER A 253 -4.23 -6.77 -2.39
CA SER A 253 -3.23 -6.88 -3.48
C SER A 253 -3.26 -5.72 -4.49
N GLY A 254 -4.10 -4.70 -4.27
CA GLY A 254 -4.17 -3.51 -5.12
C GLY A 254 -5.03 -3.64 -6.37
N ARG A 255 -5.81 -4.73 -6.53
CA ARG A 255 -6.53 -5.02 -7.79
C ARG A 255 -7.52 -3.93 -8.19
N PHE A 256 -8.31 -3.37 -7.28
CA PHE A 256 -9.20 -2.26 -7.64
C PHE A 256 -8.44 -1.02 -8.07
N LEU A 257 -7.32 -0.71 -7.42
CA LEU A 257 -6.48 0.42 -7.82
C LEU A 257 -5.85 0.21 -9.21
N LEU A 258 -5.51 -1.04 -9.55
CA LEU A 258 -5.11 -1.40 -10.92
C LEU A 258 -6.24 -1.21 -11.94
N MET A 259 -7.47 -1.64 -11.63
CA MET A 259 -8.62 -1.45 -12.54
C MET A 259 -8.94 0.04 -12.71
N ALA A 260 -8.85 0.83 -11.62
CA ALA A 260 -9.03 2.27 -11.64
C ALA A 260 -7.95 2.97 -12.47
N LEU A 261 -6.69 2.57 -12.32
CA LEU A 261 -5.59 3.07 -13.18
C LEU A 261 -5.88 2.80 -14.66
N ALA A 262 -6.32 1.59 -15.00
CA ALA A 262 -6.64 1.21 -16.37
C ALA A 262 -7.79 2.06 -16.95
N ARG A 263 -8.91 2.21 -16.22
CA ARG A 263 -10.06 3.00 -16.68
C ARG A 263 -9.75 4.49 -16.79
N MET A 264 -9.04 5.05 -15.80
CA MET A 264 -8.58 6.44 -15.89
C MET A 264 -7.62 6.63 -17.07
N GLY A 265 -6.70 5.69 -17.30
CA GLY A 265 -5.79 5.71 -18.44
C GLY A 265 -6.53 5.80 -19.78
N GLN A 266 -7.59 5.00 -19.96
CA GLN A 266 -8.46 5.05 -21.15
C GLN A 266 -9.11 6.43 -21.33
N LEU A 267 -9.69 7.01 -20.26
CA LEU A 267 -10.33 8.32 -20.30
C LEU A 267 -9.36 9.43 -20.70
N TYR A 268 -8.19 9.45 -20.06
CA TYR A 268 -7.15 10.42 -20.38
C TYR A 268 -6.63 10.25 -21.81
N GLN A 269 -6.44 9.01 -22.27
CA GLN A 269 -5.98 8.73 -23.64
C GLN A 269 -7.00 9.18 -24.69
N ALA A 270 -8.30 8.96 -24.44
CA ALA A 270 -9.38 9.45 -25.31
C ALA A 270 -9.37 10.97 -25.41
N CYS A 271 -9.32 11.66 -24.25
CA CYS A 271 -9.27 13.13 -24.21
C CYS A 271 -8.00 13.66 -24.91
N TRP A 272 -6.86 13.02 -24.68
CA TRP A 272 -5.60 13.40 -25.32
C TRP A 272 -5.63 13.28 -26.84
N THR A 273 -6.16 12.17 -27.35
CA THR A 273 -6.31 11.92 -28.78
C THR A 273 -7.17 13.00 -29.42
N GLN A 274 -8.29 13.36 -28.77
CA GLN A 274 -9.18 14.41 -29.25
C GLN A 274 -8.51 15.80 -29.23
N ALA A 275 -7.76 16.11 -28.18
CA ALA A 275 -7.04 17.37 -28.06
C ALA A 275 -5.98 17.58 -29.16
N GLN A 276 -5.36 16.50 -29.65
CA GLN A 276 -4.40 16.57 -30.76
C GLN A 276 -5.06 16.85 -32.12
N GLN A 277 -6.32 16.46 -32.28
CA GLN A 277 -7.04 16.56 -33.54
C GLN A 277 -7.80 17.90 -33.68
N SER A 278 -8.19 18.54 -32.58
CA SER A 278 -8.94 19.80 -32.59
C SER A 278 -8.06 21.06 -32.73
N PRO A 279 -8.26 21.90 -33.78
CA PRO A 279 -7.59 23.19 -33.92
C PRO A 279 -7.94 24.19 -32.81
N ASP A 280 -9.19 24.17 -32.33
CA ASP A 280 -9.69 25.07 -31.29
C ASP A 280 -8.99 24.83 -29.94
N LEU A 281 -8.67 23.56 -29.65
CA LEU A 281 -7.91 23.17 -28.46
C LEU A 281 -6.40 23.41 -28.61
N LYS A 282 -5.86 23.47 -29.84
CA LYS A 282 -4.46 23.85 -30.07
C LYS A 282 -4.19 25.34 -29.80
N GLY A 283 -5.20 26.20 -30.00
CA GLY A 283 -5.08 27.66 -29.88
C GLY A 283 -5.41 28.23 -28.49
N GLN A 284 -6.27 27.56 -27.71
CA GLN A 284 -6.43 27.86 -26.29
C GLN A 284 -5.20 27.37 -25.55
N SER A 285 -4.67 28.16 -24.62
CA SER A 285 -3.44 27.89 -23.89
C SER A 285 -3.55 26.69 -22.95
N TRP A 286 -3.63 25.49 -23.51
CA TRP A 286 -3.37 24.22 -22.83
C TRP A 286 -1.98 24.28 -22.20
N GLY A 287 -1.89 24.15 -20.88
CA GLY A 287 -0.61 24.13 -20.16
C GLY A 287 -0.16 25.43 -19.47
N ARG A 288 -1.02 26.45 -19.28
CA ARG A 288 -0.67 27.63 -18.45
C ARG A 288 -0.82 27.43 -16.94
N SER A 289 -1.53 26.39 -16.50
CA SER A 289 -1.54 26.03 -15.08
C SER A 289 -0.27 25.23 -14.77
N PRO A 290 0.55 25.61 -13.77
CA PRO A 290 1.68 24.81 -13.31
C PRO A 290 1.27 23.39 -12.88
N GLN A 291 0.01 23.19 -12.49
CA GLN A 291 -0.58 21.88 -12.15
C GLN A 291 -1.01 21.07 -13.38
N ALA A 292 -1.14 21.72 -14.54
CA ALA A 292 -1.45 21.14 -15.85
C ALA A 292 -0.21 21.04 -16.77
N ALA A 293 0.98 20.87 -16.19
CA ALA A 293 2.15 20.47 -16.97
C ALA A 293 1.78 19.18 -17.73
N LYS A 294 1.81 19.27 -19.06
CA LYS A 294 1.27 18.28 -19.98
C LYS A 294 2.02 16.96 -19.80
N PRO A 295 1.42 15.86 -19.31
CA PRO A 295 2.09 14.56 -19.36
C PRO A 295 2.20 14.16 -20.83
N THR A 296 3.42 14.23 -21.38
CA THR A 296 3.69 13.99 -22.80
C THR A 296 3.78 12.51 -23.14
N THR A 297 3.92 11.65 -22.13
CA THR A 297 4.08 10.19 -22.27
C THR A 297 3.01 9.44 -21.48
N ALA A 298 2.72 8.19 -21.89
CA ALA A 298 1.84 7.29 -21.16
C ALA A 298 2.34 7.05 -19.72
N TRP A 299 3.66 7.02 -19.54
CA TRP A 299 4.30 6.98 -18.23
C TRP A 299 3.92 8.17 -17.35
N ALA A 300 4.13 9.40 -17.84
CA ALA A 300 3.87 10.61 -17.05
C ALA A 300 2.40 10.71 -16.63
N LEU A 301 1.49 10.26 -17.50
CA LEU A 301 0.07 10.19 -17.21
C LEU A 301 -0.24 9.14 -16.12
N ALA A 302 0.25 7.91 -16.27
CA ALA A 302 0.04 6.86 -15.29
C ALA A 302 0.63 7.26 -13.93
N ALA A 303 1.85 7.81 -13.89
CA ALA A 303 2.48 8.33 -12.67
C ALA A 303 1.64 9.43 -12.00
N ARG A 304 1.01 10.32 -12.78
CA ARG A 304 0.08 11.32 -12.27
C ARG A 304 -1.15 10.68 -11.63
N ILE A 305 -1.78 9.70 -12.30
CA ILE A 305 -2.95 8.98 -11.76
C ILE A 305 -2.58 8.32 -10.41
N LEU A 306 -1.45 7.61 -10.38
CA LEU A 306 -0.96 6.92 -9.18
C LEU A 306 -0.75 7.86 -7.98
N THR A 307 -0.23 9.07 -8.22
CA THR A 307 0.17 10.00 -7.14
C THR A 307 -0.91 11.00 -6.75
N GLN A 308 -1.89 11.27 -7.61
CA GLN A 308 -2.91 12.30 -7.38
C GLN A 308 -4.30 11.72 -7.17
N ASN A 309 -4.62 10.59 -7.79
CA ASN A 309 -5.99 10.08 -7.85
C ASN A 309 -6.21 8.83 -7.00
N LEU A 310 -5.22 7.93 -6.91
CA LEU A 310 -5.42 6.64 -6.25
C LEU A 310 -4.96 6.66 -4.79
N TYR A 311 -5.77 6.11 -3.89
CA TYR A 311 -5.52 6.02 -2.46
C TYR A 311 -5.90 4.64 -1.94
N GLY A 312 -5.15 4.15 -0.96
CA GLY A 312 -5.31 2.79 -0.44
C GLY A 312 -4.91 2.67 1.03
N VAL A 313 -5.67 1.88 1.77
CA VAL A 313 -5.33 1.51 3.15
C VAL A 313 -5.46 0.00 3.31
N ASP A 314 -4.48 -0.63 3.96
CA ASP A 314 -4.60 -2.02 4.42
C ASP A 314 -4.02 -2.17 5.83
N LEU A 315 -4.57 -3.11 6.60
CA LEU A 315 -4.09 -3.41 7.94
C LEU A 315 -2.67 -3.98 7.93
N ARG A 316 -2.27 -4.66 6.86
CA ARG A 316 -1.00 -5.38 6.77
C ARG A 316 0.01 -4.59 5.94
N PRO A 317 1.21 -4.30 6.45
CA PRO A 317 2.24 -3.61 5.69
C PRO A 317 2.64 -4.41 4.43
N GLU A 318 2.66 -5.74 4.51
CA GLU A 318 3.03 -6.59 3.38
C GLU A 318 2.02 -6.50 2.21
N ALA A 319 0.75 -6.17 2.51
CA ALA A 319 -0.27 -5.96 1.49
C ALA A 319 -0.10 -4.60 0.79
N VAL A 320 0.28 -3.57 1.54
CA VAL A 320 0.60 -2.24 0.99
C VAL A 320 1.83 -2.33 0.07
N GLU A 321 2.90 -3.01 0.48
CA GLU A 321 4.10 -3.24 -0.34
C GLU A 321 3.78 -3.96 -1.65
N VAL A 322 2.90 -4.97 -1.60
CA VAL A 322 2.45 -5.68 -2.79
C VAL A 322 1.60 -4.80 -3.69
N THR A 323 0.71 -3.98 -3.11
CA THR A 323 -0.07 -3.00 -3.87
C THR A 323 0.84 -2.01 -4.60
N GLN A 324 1.88 -1.50 -3.93
CA GLN A 324 2.88 -0.63 -4.54
C GLN A 324 3.63 -1.32 -5.70
N LEU A 325 4.11 -2.56 -5.48
CA LEU A 325 4.75 -3.36 -6.53
C LEU A 325 3.84 -3.50 -7.75
N GLN A 326 2.56 -3.82 -7.56
CA GLN A 326 1.61 -3.97 -8.67
C GLN A 326 1.45 -2.69 -9.48
N LEU A 327 1.32 -1.54 -8.80
CA LEU A 327 1.16 -0.25 -9.47
C LEU A 327 2.45 0.19 -10.19
N TRP A 328 3.63 -0.08 -9.63
CA TRP A 328 4.90 0.16 -10.32
C TRP A 328 5.11 -0.76 -11.52
N LEU A 329 4.76 -2.05 -11.40
CA LEU A 329 4.77 -2.98 -12.54
C LEU A 329 3.79 -2.57 -13.64
N ALA A 330 2.66 -1.96 -13.27
CA ALA A 330 1.72 -1.34 -14.20
C ALA A 330 2.33 -0.15 -14.91
N LEU A 331 2.93 0.76 -14.16
CA LEU A 331 3.62 1.93 -14.70
C LEU A 331 4.76 1.55 -15.65
N LEU A 332 5.60 0.58 -15.27
CA LEU A 332 6.67 0.05 -16.11
C LEU A 332 6.16 -0.51 -17.44
N SER A 333 4.95 -1.04 -17.48
CA SER A 333 4.36 -1.58 -18.72
C SER A 333 3.97 -0.50 -19.73
N THR A 334 3.87 0.76 -19.32
CA THR A 334 3.50 1.87 -20.21
C THR A 334 4.70 2.40 -21.01
N THR A 335 5.91 1.89 -20.76
CA THR A 335 7.13 2.27 -21.47
C THR A 335 7.84 1.07 -22.12
N SER A 336 8.38 1.32 -23.31
CA SER A 336 9.21 0.39 -24.08
C SER A 336 10.63 0.93 -24.32
N SER A 337 10.94 2.12 -23.82
CA SER A 337 12.24 2.77 -23.99
C SER A 337 12.82 3.18 -22.64
N LEU A 338 14.15 3.05 -22.51
CA LEU A 338 14.89 3.60 -21.37
C LEU A 338 14.79 5.12 -21.28
N ASP A 339 14.66 5.81 -22.42
CA ASP A 339 14.57 7.28 -22.46
C ASP A 339 13.27 7.81 -21.82
N ASP A 340 12.20 7.01 -21.86
CA ASP A 340 10.91 7.34 -21.27
C ASP A 340 10.80 6.92 -19.79
N LEU A 341 11.81 6.23 -19.27
CA LEU A 341 11.80 5.69 -17.91
C LEU A 341 12.32 6.74 -16.92
N ALA A 342 11.39 7.29 -16.14
CA ALA A 342 11.70 8.16 -15.01
C ALA A 342 11.75 7.36 -13.69
N PRO A 343 12.20 7.96 -12.58
CA PRO A 343 12.09 7.35 -11.27
C PRO A 343 10.65 6.94 -10.94
N LEU A 344 10.50 5.82 -10.24
CA LEU A 344 9.21 5.34 -9.77
C LEU A 344 8.61 6.34 -8.78
N PRO A 345 7.32 6.69 -8.92
CA PRO A 345 6.69 7.63 -8.02
C PRO A 345 6.61 7.07 -6.60
N ASP A 346 6.75 7.96 -5.62
CA ASP A 346 6.49 7.66 -4.23
C ASP A 346 4.98 7.56 -3.97
N LEU A 347 4.56 6.39 -3.49
CA LEU A 347 3.15 6.08 -3.24
C LEU A 347 2.81 6.08 -1.74
N ASP A 348 3.76 6.35 -0.84
CA ASP A 348 3.56 6.21 0.60
C ASP A 348 2.61 7.25 1.21
N PHE A 349 2.40 8.37 0.52
CA PHE A 349 1.39 9.38 0.89
C PHE A 349 -0.03 8.99 0.51
N ASN A 350 -0.17 8.03 -0.40
CA ASN A 350 -1.44 7.61 -0.97
C ASN A 350 -1.84 6.21 -0.51
N LEU A 351 -0.84 5.36 -0.26
CA LEU A 351 -0.97 3.98 0.20
C LEU A 351 -0.39 3.86 1.60
N THR A 352 -1.23 3.60 2.60
CA THR A 352 -0.79 3.63 4.00
C THR A 352 -1.25 2.40 4.78
N THR A 353 -0.43 1.95 5.73
CA THR A 353 -0.77 0.85 6.61
C THR A 353 -1.61 1.31 7.80
N GLY A 354 -2.71 0.62 8.06
CA GLY A 354 -3.53 0.84 9.25
C GLY A 354 -4.88 0.16 9.21
N ASN A 355 -5.51 0.05 10.37
CA ASN A 355 -6.85 -0.45 10.53
C ASN A 355 -7.87 0.61 10.13
N ALA A 356 -8.35 0.52 8.90
CA ALA A 356 -9.37 1.41 8.34
C ALA A 356 -10.63 1.59 9.22
N LEU A 357 -10.96 0.62 10.07
CA LEU A 357 -12.14 0.65 10.95
C LEU A 357 -11.89 1.30 12.32
N VAL A 358 -10.65 1.49 12.74
CA VAL A 358 -10.30 2.01 14.07
C VAL A 358 -9.52 3.29 13.92
N GLY A 359 -9.93 4.36 14.61
CA GLY A 359 -9.33 5.67 14.49
C GLY A 359 -10.33 6.74 14.06
N PHE A 360 -9.84 7.97 14.03
CA PHE A 360 -10.65 9.19 13.88
C PHE A 360 -10.85 9.53 12.40
N ILE A 361 -12.12 9.69 11.97
CA ILE A 361 -12.44 10.27 10.65
C ILE A 361 -12.12 11.76 10.66
N ARG A 362 -12.53 12.43 11.73
CA ARG A 362 -12.20 13.82 12.02
C ARG A 362 -11.60 13.88 13.41
N VAL A 363 -10.58 14.70 13.58
CA VAL A 363 -9.91 14.89 14.87
C VAL A 363 -10.48 16.15 15.51
N ASP A 364 -10.91 16.05 16.76
CA ASP A 364 -11.25 17.24 17.55
C ASP A 364 -9.95 17.93 17.98
N GLU A 365 -9.70 19.12 17.44
CA GLU A 365 -8.45 19.86 17.65
C GLU A 365 -8.21 20.15 19.13
N GLN A 366 -9.26 20.54 19.86
CA GLN A 366 -9.16 20.88 21.28
C GLN A 366 -8.77 19.67 22.13
N SER A 367 -9.40 18.52 21.89
CA SER A 367 -9.07 17.27 22.58
C SER A 367 -7.66 16.81 22.23
N PHE A 368 -7.23 16.96 20.97
CA PHE A 368 -5.85 16.66 20.58
C PHE A 368 -4.86 17.57 21.34
N ASP A 369 -5.11 18.87 21.38
CA ASP A 369 -4.21 19.86 21.98
C ASP A 369 -4.06 19.69 23.50
N GLN A 370 -5.08 19.16 24.17
CA GLN A 370 -5.04 18.82 25.60
C GLN A 370 -4.17 17.60 25.94
N ILE A 371 -3.85 16.73 24.96
CA ILE A 371 -2.98 15.58 25.21
C ILE A 371 -1.55 16.06 25.42
N ALA A 372 -1.05 15.90 26.66
CA ALA A 372 0.31 16.26 27.01
C ALA A 372 1.34 15.49 26.15
N PRO A 373 2.39 16.16 25.65
CA PRO A 373 3.48 15.48 24.97
C PRO A 373 4.21 14.51 25.87
N LYS A 374 4.78 13.44 25.28
CA LYS A 374 5.78 12.66 26.01
C LYS A 374 7.04 13.53 26.11
N ARG A 375 7.57 13.76 27.31
CA ARG A 375 8.99 14.09 27.46
C ARG A 375 9.77 12.89 26.92
N GLN A 376 10.51 13.06 25.83
CA GLN A 376 11.49 12.05 25.41
C GLN A 376 12.60 12.01 26.48
N CYS A 377 12.99 10.80 26.90
CA CYS A 377 14.20 10.63 27.71
C CYS A 377 15.42 11.05 26.87
N GLN A 378 16.35 11.72 27.55
CA GLN A 378 17.55 12.39 27.03
C GLN A 378 18.35 11.58 25.99
N ALA A 379 18.54 12.16 24.80
CA ALA A 379 19.81 12.07 24.10
C ALA A 379 20.55 13.40 24.35
N ALA A 380 21.85 13.31 24.63
CA ALA A 380 22.69 14.35 25.19
C ALA A 380 22.51 15.74 24.57
N GLU A 381 22.51 16.75 25.44
CA GLU A 381 22.60 18.16 25.09
C GLU A 381 23.88 18.43 24.28
N THR A 382 23.74 18.53 22.96
CA THR A 382 24.64 19.35 22.16
C THR A 382 23.88 20.62 21.81
N VAL A 383 24.07 21.65 22.64
CA VAL A 383 23.62 23.01 22.38
C VAL A 383 24.40 23.56 21.18
N LEU A 384 23.89 23.35 19.98
CA LEU A 384 24.31 24.09 18.79
C LEU A 384 23.13 24.94 18.30
N GLN A 385 23.22 26.21 18.69
CA GLN A 385 22.66 27.42 18.09
C GLN A 385 21.38 27.29 17.25
N GLY A 386 20.30 27.84 17.81
CA GLY A 386 19.28 28.64 17.12
C GLY A 386 18.86 28.18 15.73
N ASN A 387 18.10 27.10 15.64
CA ASN A 387 17.43 26.72 14.41
C ASN A 387 15.96 26.37 14.67
N LEU A 388 15.13 26.58 13.65
CA LEU A 388 13.72 26.15 13.48
C LEU A 388 13.52 24.61 13.57
N LEU A 389 14.27 23.93 14.45
CA LEU A 389 14.59 22.50 14.39
C LEU A 389 14.37 21.75 15.70
N GLN A 390 13.70 22.34 16.70
CA GLN A 390 13.12 21.49 17.74
C GLN A 390 11.78 20.94 17.24
N PRO A 391 11.55 19.61 17.26
CA PRO A 391 10.18 19.11 17.17
C PRO A 391 9.44 19.74 18.33
N LEU A 392 8.56 20.70 18.03
CA LEU A 392 7.75 21.40 19.01
C LEU A 392 6.79 20.37 19.58
N THR A 393 7.22 19.73 20.66
CA THR A 393 6.45 18.73 21.39
C THR A 393 5.09 19.29 21.86
N ALA A 394 4.88 20.61 21.82
CA ALA A 394 3.62 21.28 22.15
C ALA A 394 2.89 21.93 20.94
N ALA A 395 3.02 21.39 19.73
CA ALA A 395 2.30 21.93 18.56
C ALA A 395 0.78 21.64 18.64
N SER A 396 -0.04 22.60 18.19
CA SER A 396 -1.47 22.39 18.01
C SER A 396 -1.74 21.40 16.88
N TYR A 397 -2.96 20.85 16.80
CA TYR A 397 -3.34 19.98 15.69
C TYR A 397 -3.16 20.66 14.33
N ARG A 398 -3.55 21.93 14.22
CA ARG A 398 -3.41 22.73 12.99
C ARG A 398 -1.96 22.95 12.61
N ASP A 399 -1.10 23.27 13.58
CA ASP A 399 0.33 23.45 13.32
C ASP A 399 0.95 22.14 12.83
N THR A 400 0.56 21.00 13.44
CA THR A 400 1.03 19.68 13.03
C THR A 400 0.61 19.34 11.59
N LEU A 401 -0.62 19.66 11.20
CA LEU A 401 -1.13 19.46 9.84
C LEU A 401 -0.45 20.40 8.83
N ALA A 402 -0.29 21.68 9.18
CA ALA A 402 0.37 22.66 8.33
C ALA A 402 1.85 22.29 8.12
N GLU A 403 2.55 21.90 9.17
CA GLU A 403 3.93 21.43 9.09
C GLU A 403 4.06 20.19 8.21
N LYS A 404 3.19 19.19 8.40
CA LYS A 404 3.14 18.00 7.54
C LYS A 404 2.91 18.40 6.08
N GLN A 405 1.93 19.28 5.82
CA GLN A 405 1.57 19.69 4.46
C GLN A 405 2.70 20.47 3.79
N ILE A 406 3.34 21.41 4.49
CA ILE A 406 4.50 22.14 3.99
C ILE A 406 5.62 21.16 3.63
N ARG A 407 5.88 20.16 4.48
CA ARG A 407 6.91 19.13 4.20
C ARG A 407 6.55 18.26 2.99
N ILE A 408 5.28 17.84 2.85
CA ILE A 408 4.80 17.08 1.68
C ILE A 408 4.83 17.92 0.41
N GLU A 409 4.45 19.19 0.45
CA GLU A 409 4.50 20.10 -0.70
C GLU A 409 5.93 20.40 -1.09
N HIS A 410 6.81 20.64 -0.12
CA HIS A 410 8.23 20.80 -0.36
C HIS A 410 8.83 19.55 -1.01
N TYR A 411 8.49 18.35 -0.50
CA TYR A 411 8.83 17.07 -1.10
C TYR A 411 8.36 17.01 -2.57
N ARG A 412 7.07 17.21 -2.84
CA ARG A 412 6.47 17.14 -4.19
C ARG A 412 7.00 18.22 -5.14
N ALA A 413 7.27 19.44 -4.65
CA ALA A 413 7.74 20.57 -5.43
C ALA A 413 9.20 20.40 -5.83
N GLN A 414 10.06 19.89 -4.94
CA GLN A 414 11.45 19.57 -5.28
C GLN A 414 11.53 18.46 -6.33
N THR A 415 10.69 17.41 -6.25
CA THR A 415 10.58 16.40 -7.32
C THR A 415 10.14 16.98 -8.68
N LYS A 416 9.52 18.18 -8.70
CA LYS A 416 8.95 18.79 -9.92
C LYS A 416 9.76 19.96 -10.47
N ALA A 417 10.48 20.71 -9.64
CA ALA A 417 11.21 21.92 -10.02
C ALA A 417 12.69 21.68 -10.40
N MET A 418 13.20 20.46 -10.24
CA MET A 418 14.63 20.15 -10.38
C MET A 418 15.10 19.77 -11.80
N ALA A 419 14.53 20.41 -12.83
CA ALA A 419 15.14 20.44 -14.16
C ALA A 419 16.29 21.46 -14.24
N GLU A 420 16.38 22.43 -13.31
CA GLU A 420 17.33 23.55 -13.41
C GLU A 420 17.94 23.92 -12.03
N ALA A 421 19.22 23.53 -11.86
CA ALA A 421 20.23 24.05 -10.92
C ALA A 421 20.22 23.69 -9.41
N GLY A 422 21.34 23.10 -8.94
CA GLY A 422 22.11 23.63 -7.79
C GLY A 422 22.34 22.77 -6.53
N GLY A 423 23.53 22.17 -6.41
CA GLY A 423 24.31 22.05 -5.16
C GLY A 423 24.16 20.78 -4.30
N ILE A 424 22.95 20.30 -4.03
CA ILE A 424 22.70 19.05 -3.28
C ILE A 424 21.86 18.12 -4.16
N PRO A 425 22.26 16.86 -4.37
CA PRO A 425 21.52 15.93 -5.22
C PRO A 425 20.08 15.64 -4.78
N GLU A 426 19.18 15.53 -5.75
CA GLU A 426 17.71 15.43 -5.59
C GLU A 426 17.26 14.34 -4.62
N TYR A 427 17.81 13.14 -4.73
CA TYR A 427 17.38 12.00 -3.92
C TYR A 427 17.80 12.13 -2.45
N VAL A 428 18.94 12.77 -2.15
CA VAL A 428 19.39 13.02 -0.77
C VAL A 428 18.44 13.99 -0.06
N GLN A 429 17.98 15.02 -0.78
CA GLN A 429 16.96 15.93 -0.25
C GLN A 429 15.63 15.19 -0.07
N THR A 430 15.25 14.36 -1.03
CA THR A 430 14.01 13.57 -1.01
C THR A 430 13.96 12.59 0.17
N GLU A 431 15.05 11.87 0.44
CA GLU A 431 15.17 10.94 1.59
C GLU A 431 15.14 11.70 2.93
N PHE A 432 15.90 12.79 3.06
CA PHE A 432 15.88 13.60 4.27
C PHE A 432 14.50 14.22 4.55
N LEU A 433 13.82 14.72 3.52
CA LEU A 433 12.46 15.25 3.64
C LEU A 433 11.46 14.19 4.05
N ARG A 434 11.63 12.97 3.52
CA ARG A 434 10.80 11.82 3.84
C ARG A 434 10.95 11.40 5.30
N ASP A 435 12.17 11.24 5.79
CA ASP A 435 12.43 10.90 7.20
C ASP A 435 11.77 11.92 8.13
N ARG A 436 11.85 13.19 7.77
CA ARG A 436 11.19 14.28 8.49
C ARG A 436 9.67 14.21 8.43
N ILE A 437 9.07 13.71 7.34
CA ILE A 437 7.62 13.48 7.29
C ILE A 437 7.25 12.27 8.16
N ASP A 438 8.06 11.20 8.12
CA ASP A 438 7.84 10.00 8.93
C ASP A 438 7.95 10.30 10.44
N GLU A 439 8.86 11.18 10.86
CA GLU A 439 8.95 11.68 12.24
C GLU A 439 7.67 12.41 12.69
N VAL A 440 7.15 13.32 11.86
CA VAL A 440 5.90 14.06 12.15
C VAL A 440 4.73 13.10 12.21
N ASN A 441 4.64 12.17 11.25
CA ASN A 441 3.62 11.13 11.23
C ASN A 441 3.67 10.27 12.50
N GLN A 442 4.86 9.83 12.92
CA GLN A 442 5.02 9.00 14.10
C GLN A 442 4.65 9.75 15.39
N ALA A 443 5.09 11.00 15.54
CA ALA A 443 4.76 11.83 16.70
C ALA A 443 3.25 12.09 16.79
N ALA A 444 2.61 12.48 15.69
CA ALA A 444 1.16 12.71 15.63
C ALA A 444 0.36 11.43 15.91
N GLN A 445 0.75 10.32 15.30
CA GLN A 445 0.12 9.01 15.52
C GLN A 445 0.20 8.59 16.99
N GLN A 446 1.32 8.82 17.67
CA GLN A 446 1.45 8.51 19.10
C GLN A 446 0.50 9.36 19.95
N LYS A 447 0.34 10.65 19.63
CA LYS A 447 -0.57 11.56 20.33
C LYS A 447 -2.04 11.19 20.07
N LEU A 448 -2.40 10.89 18.83
CA LEU A 448 -3.74 10.41 18.44
C LEU A 448 -4.08 9.05 19.06
N ASN A 449 -3.12 8.14 19.17
CA ASN A 449 -3.31 6.86 19.85
C ASN A 449 -3.59 7.03 21.36
N ARG A 450 -3.00 8.04 22.02
CA ARG A 450 -3.33 8.38 23.41
C ARG A 450 -4.71 8.97 23.53
N LEU A 451 -5.07 9.90 22.64
CA LEU A 451 -6.43 10.44 22.60
C LEU A 451 -7.45 9.30 22.43
N LEU A 452 -7.19 8.36 21.51
CA LEU A 452 -8.05 7.19 21.32
C LEU A 452 -8.12 6.29 22.55
N LEU A 453 -7.02 6.11 23.29
CA LEU A 453 -7.01 5.38 24.55
C LEU A 453 -7.92 6.05 25.60
N GLU A 454 -7.84 7.37 25.73
CA GLU A 454 -8.66 8.16 26.66
C GLU A 454 -10.13 8.09 26.25
N THR A 455 -10.46 8.28 24.97
CA THR A 455 -11.82 8.10 24.46
C THR A 455 -12.36 6.71 24.76
N CYS A 456 -11.57 5.66 24.49
CA CYS A 456 -12.00 4.28 24.73
C CYS A 456 -12.21 3.98 26.23
N SER A 457 -11.36 4.53 27.09
CA SER A 457 -11.37 4.23 28.52
C SER A 457 -12.37 5.08 29.30
N GLN A 458 -12.36 6.39 29.07
CA GLN A 458 -13.14 7.37 29.84
C GLN A 458 -14.53 7.59 29.24
N THR A 459 -14.62 7.84 27.93
CA THR A 459 -15.90 8.11 27.26
C THR A 459 -16.68 6.82 27.00
N LEU A 460 -16.03 5.81 26.43
CA LEU A 460 -16.70 4.56 26.03
C LEU A 460 -16.70 3.49 27.13
N GLY A 461 -15.97 3.67 28.23
CA GLY A 461 -15.91 2.75 29.37
C GLY A 461 -15.47 1.32 28.99
N ILE A 462 -14.56 1.18 28.01
CA ILE A 462 -14.15 -0.11 27.45
C ILE A 462 -13.13 -0.78 28.37
N GLN A 463 -13.32 -2.09 28.58
CA GLN A 463 -12.41 -2.95 29.34
C GLN A 463 -12.00 -4.15 28.49
N VAL A 464 -10.79 -4.66 28.72
CA VAL A 464 -10.31 -5.89 28.09
C VAL A 464 -10.90 -7.09 28.82
N ARG A 465 -11.42 -8.06 28.07
CA ARG A 465 -11.85 -9.36 28.58
C ARG A 465 -10.99 -10.47 27.98
N GLU A 466 -9.99 -10.89 28.73
CA GLU A 466 -9.02 -11.90 28.30
C GLU A 466 -9.57 -13.31 28.58
N PRO A 467 -9.74 -14.17 27.56
CA PRO A 467 -10.21 -15.53 27.76
C PRO A 467 -9.14 -16.38 28.47
N GLN A 468 -9.56 -17.09 29.51
CA GLN A 468 -8.69 -18.01 30.26
C GLN A 468 -8.92 -19.46 29.80
N PRO A 469 -7.91 -20.35 29.91
CA PRO A 469 -8.06 -21.78 29.56
C PRO A 469 -9.16 -22.51 30.35
N THR A 470 -9.51 -21.99 31.53
CA THR A 470 -10.59 -22.46 32.40
C THR A 470 -11.99 -22.14 31.85
N GLY A 471 -12.10 -21.28 30.83
CA GLY A 471 -13.36 -20.76 30.30
C GLY A 471 -13.86 -19.48 30.98
N ARG A 472 -13.21 -19.04 32.07
CA ARG A 472 -13.46 -17.73 32.69
C ARG A 472 -12.82 -16.61 31.86
N THR A 473 -13.18 -15.37 32.17
CA THR A 473 -12.53 -14.19 31.59
C THR A 473 -11.90 -13.35 32.69
N HIS A 474 -10.68 -12.87 32.42
CA HIS A 474 -10.02 -11.88 33.28
C HIS A 474 -10.31 -10.49 32.73
N LYS A 475 -10.74 -9.56 33.61
CA LYS A 475 -11.09 -8.18 33.24
C LYS A 475 -9.96 -7.25 33.67
N ARG A 476 -9.54 -6.36 32.78
CA ARG A 476 -8.59 -5.29 33.08
C ARG A 476 -8.87 -4.03 32.25
N LEU A 477 -8.29 -2.92 32.67
CA LEU A 477 -8.31 -1.66 31.90
C LEU A 477 -7.45 -1.78 30.64
N LEU A 478 -7.76 -0.93 29.65
CA LEU A 478 -6.95 -0.76 28.46
C LEU A 478 -5.61 -0.10 28.81
N ILE A 479 -4.56 -0.51 28.13
CA ILE A 479 -3.23 0.10 28.19
C ILE A 479 -2.80 0.58 26.79
N PRO A 480 -1.78 1.45 26.65
CA PRO A 480 -1.33 1.93 25.35
C PRO A 480 -1.00 0.82 24.34
N ALA A 481 -0.47 -0.33 24.82
CA ALA A 481 -0.18 -1.48 23.98
C ALA A 481 -1.44 -2.13 23.37
N ASP A 482 -2.60 -2.06 24.04
CA ASP A 482 -3.86 -2.58 23.49
C ASP A 482 -4.35 -1.77 22.30
N ILE A 483 -4.19 -0.43 22.36
CA ILE A 483 -4.51 0.48 21.25
C ILE A 483 -3.51 0.31 20.13
N ALA A 484 -2.20 0.28 20.42
CA ALA A 484 -1.17 0.06 19.41
C ALA A 484 -1.41 -1.26 18.64
N ALA A 485 -1.84 -2.32 19.33
CA ALA A 485 -2.17 -3.61 18.72
C ALA A 485 -3.41 -3.60 17.81
N LEU A 486 -4.21 -2.53 17.83
CA LEU A 486 -5.31 -2.33 16.87
C LEU A 486 -4.84 -1.71 15.56
N HIS A 487 -3.60 -1.19 15.51
CA HIS A 487 -3.05 -0.41 14.40
C HIS A 487 -4.01 0.71 13.92
N PRO A 488 -4.48 1.63 14.79
CA PRO A 488 -5.50 2.61 14.40
C PRO A 488 -5.05 3.45 13.19
N PHE A 489 -5.94 3.65 12.23
CA PHE A 489 -5.75 4.59 11.13
C PHE A 489 -6.55 5.87 11.37
N HIS A 490 -5.85 6.97 11.65
CA HIS A 490 -6.48 8.27 11.86
C HIS A 490 -6.64 8.99 10.52
N TRP A 491 -7.72 8.66 9.82
CA TRP A 491 -8.13 9.25 8.54
C TRP A 491 -8.02 10.78 8.51
N GLY A 492 -8.52 11.46 9.55
CA GLY A 492 -8.49 12.92 9.66
C GLY A 492 -7.08 13.50 9.68
N PHE A 493 -6.05 12.71 10.02
CA PHE A 493 -4.65 13.13 9.97
C PHE A 493 -3.96 12.73 8.67
N PHE A 494 -4.17 11.51 8.17
CA PHE A 494 -3.49 11.03 6.96
C PHE A 494 -4.04 11.65 5.69
N PHE A 495 -5.36 11.80 5.59
CA PHE A 495 -6.06 12.33 4.43
C PHE A 495 -6.86 13.60 4.78
N ASN A 496 -6.33 14.42 5.69
CA ASN A 496 -6.96 15.65 6.17
C ASN A 496 -7.40 16.55 5.00
N ARG A 497 -6.56 16.72 3.98
CA ARG A 497 -6.84 17.55 2.82
C ARG A 497 -8.11 17.09 2.07
N ILE A 498 -8.29 15.79 1.90
CA ILE A 498 -9.45 15.22 1.20
C ILE A 498 -10.69 15.38 2.10
N LEU A 499 -10.59 15.00 3.38
CA LEU A 499 -11.72 15.00 4.30
C LEU A 499 -12.19 16.41 4.71
N GLU A 500 -11.28 17.38 4.79
CA GLU A 500 -11.59 18.76 5.19
C GLU A 500 -11.87 19.67 3.99
N GLN A 501 -11.12 19.57 2.88
CA GLN A 501 -11.29 20.47 1.73
C GLN A 501 -12.32 19.94 0.72
N GLN A 502 -12.39 18.63 0.50
CA GLN A 502 -13.32 18.00 -0.45
C GLN A 502 -14.55 17.39 0.25
N GLY A 503 -14.54 17.36 1.59
CA GLY A 503 -15.60 16.76 2.40
C GLY A 503 -15.59 15.23 2.42
N GLY A 504 -14.67 14.59 1.70
CA GLY A 504 -14.55 13.14 1.57
C GLY A 504 -13.94 12.72 0.23
N PHE A 505 -13.83 11.41 0.01
CA PHE A 505 -13.38 10.82 -1.25
C PHE A 505 -14.52 10.83 -2.27
N ASP A 506 -14.17 11.07 -3.53
CA ASP A 506 -15.12 11.11 -4.64
C ASP A 506 -15.64 9.73 -5.01
N ILE A 507 -14.76 8.72 -4.96
CA ILE A 507 -15.08 7.35 -5.33
C ILE A 507 -14.45 6.42 -4.29
N ILE A 508 -15.21 5.44 -3.84
CA ILE A 508 -14.65 4.31 -3.10
C ILE A 508 -14.92 3.03 -3.89
N VAL A 509 -13.86 2.31 -4.23
CA VAL A 509 -13.90 0.98 -4.86
C VAL A 509 -13.25 0.00 -3.91
N THR A 510 -13.96 -1.06 -3.51
CA THR A 510 -13.41 -2.01 -2.55
C THR A 510 -14.17 -3.32 -2.55
N HIS A 511 -13.45 -4.41 -2.30
CA HIS A 511 -14.02 -5.70 -1.92
C HIS A 511 -13.63 -5.96 -0.46
N PRO A 512 -14.47 -5.54 0.50
CA PRO A 512 -14.12 -5.57 1.90
C PRO A 512 -13.90 -7.01 2.38
N PRO A 513 -13.10 -7.21 3.44
CA PRO A 513 -13.01 -8.50 4.12
C PRO A 513 -14.40 -9.06 4.49
N THR A 514 -14.64 -10.33 4.15
CA THR A 514 -15.89 -11.02 4.46
C THR A 514 -15.83 -11.69 5.84
N GLY A 515 -16.98 -12.08 6.37
CA GLY A 515 -17.09 -12.80 7.64
C GLY A 515 -17.42 -11.89 8.83
N THR A 516 -17.01 -12.33 10.02
CA THR A 516 -17.46 -11.76 11.30
C THR A 516 -16.28 -11.41 12.19
N LEU A 517 -16.39 -10.34 12.96
CA LEU A 517 -15.36 -9.86 13.87
C LEU A 517 -15.15 -10.84 15.04
N ARG A 518 -14.23 -11.79 14.86
CA ARG A 518 -13.88 -12.80 15.87
C ARG A 518 -12.43 -13.24 15.77
N ALA A 519 -11.88 -13.69 16.90
CA ALA A 519 -10.57 -14.31 16.97
C ALA A 519 -10.54 -15.59 16.12
N SER A 520 -9.57 -15.69 15.22
CA SER A 520 -9.35 -16.85 14.35
C SER A 520 -8.21 -17.71 14.89
N ALA A 521 -8.44 -19.02 14.98
CA ALA A 521 -7.39 -19.97 15.35
C ALA A 521 -6.31 -20.05 14.25
N ASP A 522 -6.72 -19.96 12.98
CA ASP A 522 -5.82 -20.03 11.84
C ASP A 522 -4.95 -18.77 11.75
N GLU A 523 -5.53 -17.59 11.96
CA GLU A 523 -4.77 -16.32 11.98
C GLU A 523 -3.80 -16.28 13.16
N PHE A 524 -4.25 -16.69 14.37
CA PHE A 524 -3.38 -16.80 15.53
C PHE A 524 -2.21 -17.76 15.27
N TYR A 525 -2.49 -18.93 14.72
CA TYR A 525 -1.45 -19.89 14.39
C TYR A 525 -0.46 -19.29 13.39
N SER A 526 -0.94 -18.66 12.31
CA SER A 526 -0.08 -18.03 11.32
C SER A 526 0.79 -16.91 11.90
N GLN A 527 0.24 -16.07 12.78
CA GLN A 527 0.99 -14.98 13.42
C GLN A 527 2.06 -15.49 14.39
N TYR A 528 1.78 -16.58 15.11
CA TYR A 528 2.66 -17.12 16.15
C TYR A 528 3.27 -18.48 15.79
N ALA A 529 3.38 -18.83 14.51
CA ALA A 529 3.78 -20.16 14.05
C ALA A 529 5.08 -20.67 14.70
N HIS A 530 6.08 -19.79 14.83
CA HIS A 530 7.35 -20.07 15.50
C HIS A 530 7.20 -20.48 16.98
N ARG A 531 6.13 -20.05 17.66
CA ARG A 531 5.82 -20.45 19.04
C ARG A 531 5.18 -21.84 19.12
N PHE A 532 4.68 -22.38 18.01
CA PHE A 532 4.13 -23.74 17.93
C PHE A 532 5.19 -24.79 17.57
N GLN A 533 6.25 -24.39 16.86
CA GLN A 533 7.32 -25.30 16.40
C GLN A 533 7.93 -26.17 17.51
N PRO A 534 8.30 -25.64 18.70
CA PRO A 534 8.89 -26.46 19.77
C PRO A 534 7.97 -27.58 20.28
N TYR A 535 6.66 -27.43 20.08
CA TYR A 535 5.64 -28.38 20.53
C TYR A 535 5.19 -29.32 19.40
N GLN A 536 5.71 -29.16 18.18
CA GLN A 536 5.33 -29.93 16.99
C GLN A 536 3.80 -29.94 16.72
N ILE A 537 3.14 -28.83 17.07
CA ILE A 537 1.71 -28.67 16.86
C ILE A 537 1.50 -27.97 15.53
N ASP A 538 0.89 -28.65 14.56
CA ASP A 538 0.53 -28.02 13.29
C ASP A 538 -0.77 -27.18 13.40
N ARG A 539 -1.05 -26.39 12.36
CA ARG A 539 -2.23 -25.53 12.28
C ARG A 539 -3.54 -26.31 12.44
N ALA A 540 -3.65 -27.47 11.80
CA ALA A 540 -4.88 -28.26 11.81
C ALA A 540 -5.11 -28.93 13.17
N ALA A 541 -4.04 -29.36 13.85
CA ALA A 541 -4.04 -29.91 15.20
C ALA A 541 -4.45 -28.83 16.21
N PHE A 542 -3.85 -27.64 16.15
CA PHE A 542 -4.25 -26.52 17.00
C PHE A 542 -5.72 -26.14 16.78
N ARG A 543 -6.17 -26.07 15.52
CA ARG A 543 -7.56 -25.74 15.19
C ARG A 543 -8.56 -26.73 15.81
N ARG A 544 -8.25 -28.03 15.77
CA ARG A 544 -9.10 -29.10 16.34
C ARG A 544 -9.08 -29.13 17.87
N SER A 545 -7.91 -28.97 18.48
CA SER A 545 -7.68 -29.23 19.91
C SER A 545 -7.31 -27.99 20.74
N ARG A 546 -7.57 -26.78 20.22
CA ARG A 546 -7.18 -25.48 20.81
C ARG A 546 -7.33 -25.42 22.32
N ARG A 547 -8.50 -25.78 22.85
CA ARG A 547 -8.76 -25.66 24.31
C ARG A 547 -7.80 -26.51 25.13
N LEU A 548 -7.56 -27.75 24.71
CA LEU A 548 -6.64 -28.67 25.37
C LEU A 548 -5.21 -28.17 25.25
N THR A 549 -4.80 -27.74 24.05
CA THR A 549 -3.46 -27.17 23.81
C THR A 549 -3.19 -25.98 24.72
N LEU A 550 -4.13 -25.05 24.86
CA LEU A 550 -3.97 -23.88 25.72
C LEU A 550 -4.00 -24.25 27.21
N GLN A 551 -4.67 -25.33 27.61
CA GLN A 551 -4.61 -25.81 29.00
C GLN A 551 -3.25 -26.42 29.34
N GLN A 552 -2.63 -27.10 28.38
CA GLN A 552 -1.35 -27.78 28.56
C GLN A 552 -0.13 -26.85 28.41
N ILE A 553 -0.27 -25.76 27.63
CA ILE A 553 0.85 -24.88 27.29
C ILE A 553 0.55 -23.44 27.75
N PRO A 554 0.95 -23.06 28.98
CA PRO A 554 0.66 -21.74 29.57
C PRO A 554 1.18 -20.55 28.74
N ALA A 555 2.31 -20.70 28.05
CA ALA A 555 2.84 -19.67 27.17
C ALA A 555 1.90 -19.35 26.01
N LEU A 556 1.36 -20.39 25.34
CA LEU A 556 0.37 -20.23 24.27
C LEU A 556 -0.97 -19.73 24.82
N ALA A 557 -1.37 -20.14 26.03
CA ALA A 557 -2.55 -19.58 26.69
C ALA A 557 -2.47 -18.07 26.89
N LYS A 558 -1.34 -17.56 27.40
CA LYS A 558 -1.13 -16.12 27.60
C LYS A 558 -1.16 -15.35 26.29
N LEU A 559 -0.53 -15.88 25.24
CA LEU A 559 -0.57 -15.31 23.89
C LEU A 559 -1.99 -15.29 23.32
N TRP A 560 -2.71 -16.40 23.41
CA TRP A 560 -4.10 -16.49 22.96
C TRP A 560 -5.01 -15.55 23.75
N ALA A 561 -4.84 -15.46 25.07
CA ALA A 561 -5.62 -14.56 25.92
C ALA A 561 -5.44 -13.10 25.48
N THR A 562 -4.20 -12.70 25.17
CA THR A 562 -3.88 -11.37 24.66
C THR A 562 -4.50 -11.15 23.28
N TYR A 563 -4.27 -12.07 22.32
CA TYR A 563 -4.80 -11.98 20.94
C TYR A 563 -6.34 -11.99 20.88
N ALA A 564 -6.97 -12.98 21.51
CA ALA A 564 -8.42 -13.12 21.50
C ALA A 564 -9.12 -12.05 22.36
N GLY A 565 -8.43 -11.55 23.39
CA GLY A 565 -8.85 -10.40 24.18
C GLY A 565 -9.06 -9.15 23.32
N ARG A 566 -8.28 -8.97 22.24
CA ARG A 566 -8.41 -7.85 21.28
C ARG A 566 -9.81 -7.68 20.71
N PHE A 567 -10.40 -8.81 20.32
CA PHE A 567 -11.73 -8.83 19.75
C PHE A 567 -12.83 -8.47 20.77
N SER A 568 -12.55 -8.59 22.08
CA SER A 568 -13.51 -8.19 23.12
C SER A 568 -13.67 -6.68 23.17
N TYR A 569 -12.57 -5.93 23.19
CA TYR A 569 -12.60 -4.48 23.24
C TYR A 569 -12.86 -3.84 21.87
N LEU A 570 -12.49 -4.48 20.76
CA LEU A 570 -12.94 -4.08 19.41
C LEU A 570 -14.47 -4.14 19.28
N ARG A 571 -15.11 -5.24 19.72
CA ARG A 571 -16.58 -5.34 19.72
C ARG A 571 -17.22 -4.27 20.60
N ALA A 572 -16.62 -3.94 21.74
CA ALA A 572 -17.10 -2.87 22.60
C ALA A 572 -16.96 -1.50 21.92
N TYR A 573 -15.82 -1.24 21.27
CA TYR A 573 -15.57 -0.03 20.49
C TYR A 573 -16.63 0.15 19.39
N PHE A 574 -16.84 -0.85 18.53
CA PHE A 574 -17.83 -0.74 17.44
C PHE A 574 -19.28 -0.63 17.89
N ARG A 575 -19.61 -1.00 19.14
CA ARG A 575 -20.99 -0.90 19.66
C ARG A 575 -21.26 0.38 20.43
N ARG A 576 -20.20 1.00 20.97
CA ARG A 576 -20.32 2.17 21.83
C ARG A 576 -19.87 3.44 21.14
N SER A 577 -19.04 3.33 20.10
CA SER A 577 -18.63 4.45 19.27
C SER A 577 -19.80 4.94 18.43
N GLU A 578 -20.00 6.26 18.41
CA GLU A 578 -21.00 6.94 17.57
C GLU A 578 -20.70 6.79 16.06
N ALA A 579 -19.46 6.44 15.70
CA ALA A 579 -19.05 6.19 14.32
C ALA A 579 -19.73 4.94 13.71
N TYR A 580 -20.35 4.08 14.53
CA TYR A 580 -20.95 2.84 14.09
C TYR A 580 -22.36 2.64 14.64
N GLN A 581 -23.32 2.51 13.74
CA GLN A 581 -24.73 2.27 14.06
C GLN A 581 -25.05 0.78 13.86
N LEU A 582 -24.84 -0.03 14.88
CA LEU A 582 -25.07 -1.47 14.81
C LEU A 582 -26.42 -1.87 15.42
N PRO A 583 -27.13 -2.88 14.87
CA PRO A 583 -28.39 -3.35 15.42
C PRO A 583 -28.23 -3.87 16.86
N SER A 584 -29.17 -3.51 17.74
CA SER A 584 -29.16 -3.89 19.16
C SER A 584 -29.81 -5.25 19.47
N THR A 585 -30.16 -6.05 18.45
CA THR A 585 -30.87 -7.33 18.67
C THR A 585 -29.98 -8.39 19.31
N PRO A 586 -30.51 -9.31 20.15
CA PRO A 586 -29.72 -10.35 20.81
C PRO A 586 -28.90 -11.22 19.85
N ALA A 587 -29.40 -11.49 18.65
CA ALA A 587 -28.64 -12.19 17.61
C ALA A 587 -27.46 -11.35 17.05
N ALA A 588 -27.67 -10.05 16.81
CA ALA A 588 -26.63 -9.10 16.38
C ALA A 588 -25.60 -8.78 17.49
N THR A 589 -25.95 -8.99 18.76
CA THR A 589 -25.01 -8.79 19.89
C THR A 589 -23.90 -9.86 19.98
N ARG A 590 -24.01 -10.98 19.26
CA ARG A 590 -22.96 -12.02 19.25
C ARG A 590 -21.98 -11.92 18.09
N SER A 591 -22.40 -11.35 16.96
CA SER A 591 -21.63 -11.33 15.73
C SER A 591 -21.74 -9.97 15.03
N ILE A 592 -20.61 -9.36 14.68
CA ILE A 592 -20.56 -8.11 13.91
C ILE A 592 -19.99 -8.46 12.53
N PRO A 593 -20.78 -8.37 11.44
CA PRO A 593 -20.26 -8.61 10.09
C PRO A 593 -19.25 -7.52 9.69
N LEU A 594 -18.11 -7.94 9.11
CA LEU A 594 -17.09 -6.99 8.64
C LEU A 594 -17.62 -6.12 7.50
N LYS A 595 -18.41 -6.70 6.58
CA LYS A 595 -19.07 -5.97 5.49
C LYS A 595 -19.89 -4.78 5.99
N THR A 596 -20.61 -4.93 7.10
CA THR A 596 -21.39 -3.83 7.71
C THR A 596 -20.51 -2.72 8.26
N LEU A 597 -19.41 -3.07 8.94
CA LEU A 597 -18.47 -2.08 9.46
C LEU A 597 -17.79 -1.30 8.33
N PHE A 598 -17.37 -1.99 7.26
CA PHE A 598 -16.77 -1.33 6.10
C PHE A 598 -17.79 -0.47 5.35
N ALA A 599 -19.04 -0.91 5.19
CA ALA A 599 -20.08 -0.09 4.56
C ALA A 599 -20.29 1.24 5.30
N GLN A 600 -20.42 1.21 6.63
CA GLN A 600 -20.55 2.43 7.45
C GLN A 600 -19.30 3.30 7.40
N ARG A 601 -18.11 2.68 7.40
CA ARG A 601 -16.85 3.40 7.25
C ARG A 601 -16.75 4.09 5.89
N CYS A 602 -17.10 3.40 4.79
CA CYS A 602 -17.08 3.97 3.45
C CYS A 602 -18.07 5.14 3.36
N ALA A 603 -19.29 4.98 3.86
CA ALA A 603 -20.30 6.04 3.89
C ALA A 603 -19.80 7.31 4.60
N ALA A 604 -19.03 7.16 5.69
CA ALA A 604 -18.49 8.29 6.44
C ALA A 604 -17.20 8.89 5.83
N LEU A 605 -16.60 8.24 4.83
CA LEU A 605 -15.41 8.71 4.11
C LEU A 605 -15.74 9.34 2.76
N LEU A 606 -16.95 9.12 2.22
CA LEU A 606 -17.38 9.69 0.95
C LEU A 606 -17.63 11.20 1.07
N SER A 607 -17.33 11.92 0.00
CA SER A 607 -17.82 13.28 -0.18
C SER A 607 -19.35 13.26 -0.34
N PRO A 608 -20.06 14.39 -0.13
CA PRO A 608 -21.52 14.44 -0.30
C PRO A 608 -22.03 13.95 -1.65
N GLU A 609 -21.23 14.15 -2.72
CA GLU A 609 -21.55 13.73 -4.09
C GLU A 609 -20.84 12.42 -4.50
N GLY A 610 -20.10 11.81 -3.57
CA GLY A 610 -19.24 10.68 -3.84
C GLY A 610 -20.00 9.40 -4.20
N MET A 611 -19.33 8.51 -4.93
CA MET A 611 -19.87 7.22 -5.32
C MET A 611 -19.43 6.12 -4.35
N PRO A 612 -20.38 5.47 -3.65
CA PRO A 612 -20.05 4.36 -2.78
C PRO A 612 -19.64 3.12 -3.59
N PRO A 613 -18.98 2.14 -2.95
CA PRO A 613 -18.66 0.89 -3.60
C PRO A 613 -19.93 0.20 -4.12
N TYR A 614 -19.92 -0.20 -5.40
CA TYR A 614 -21.05 -0.87 -6.06
C TYR A 614 -21.62 -2.05 -5.25
N LEU A 615 -20.75 -2.80 -4.56
CA LEU A 615 -21.13 -3.96 -3.73
C LEU A 615 -22.00 -3.63 -2.50
N TYR A 616 -22.26 -2.35 -2.25
CA TYR A 616 -23.12 -1.83 -1.18
C TYR A 616 -24.40 -1.14 -1.70
N LEU A 617 -24.60 -1.05 -3.01
CA LEU A 617 -25.86 -0.58 -3.57
C LEU A 617 -26.93 -1.68 -3.43
N PRO A 618 -28.16 -1.33 -3.03
CA PRO A 618 -29.25 -2.28 -2.76
C PRO A 618 -29.75 -3.03 -4.00
#